data_AF-A0A971MZC3-F1
#
_entry.id   AF-A0A971MZC3-F1
#
_cell.length_a   1.000
_cell.length_b   1.000
_cell.length_c   1.000
_cell.angle_alpha   90.00
_cell.angle_beta   90.00
_cell.angle_gamma   90.00
#
_symmetry.space_group_name_H-M   'P 1'
#
loop_
_entity.id
_entity.type
_entity.pdbx_description
1 polymer ?
#
loop_
_entity_poly.entity_id
_entity_poly.type
_entity_poly.pdbx_seq_one_letter_code
_entity_poly.pdbx_strand_id
1 'polypeptide(L)'
;MDNRYLQIALIALNEQEPDKMNIAKKVSLKGIFAMREYELGKLKFGEVGRVNVGNYKRFEDEIVQKLGGLMKTRSSLMAIDISNDLNDLDYRVYIADEEAYAEAIEDIRATLLEDIGEDEIFLFWILREIGLINVIFSKSEIKEIDSSVAQVVDRLGAKKL
;
A
#
# COMPACT_ATOMS: atom_id res chain seq x y z
N MET A 1 3.62 -3.32 13.65
CA MET A 1 4.77 -3.06 12.73
C MET A 1 4.92 -1.54 12.56
N ASP A 2 6.07 -0.92 12.87
CA ASP A 2 6.07 0.55 13.16
C ASP A 2 6.07 1.50 11.94
N ASN A 3 6.40 1.02 10.73
CA ASN A 3 6.52 1.90 9.56
C ASN A 3 5.30 1.75 8.63
N ARG A 4 4.62 2.85 8.29
CA ARG A 4 3.40 2.79 7.47
C ARG A 4 3.71 2.31 6.05
N TYR A 5 4.88 2.65 5.48
CA TYR A 5 5.25 2.13 4.16
C TYR A 5 5.39 0.60 4.12
N LEU A 6 5.78 -0.04 5.22
CA LEU A 6 5.89 -1.51 5.31
C LEU A 6 4.52 -2.16 5.50
N GLN A 7 3.64 -1.56 6.32
CA GLN A 7 2.24 -2.01 6.42
C GLN A 7 1.54 -1.94 5.05
N ILE A 8 1.67 -0.80 4.35
CA ILE A 8 1.14 -0.64 2.99
C ILE A 8 1.74 -1.67 2.04
N ALA A 9 3.06 -1.93 2.13
CA ALA A 9 3.71 -2.92 1.28
C ALA A 9 3.19 -4.33 1.53
N LEU A 10 3.01 -4.71 2.80
CA LEU A 10 2.45 -6.01 3.18
C LEU A 10 1.08 -6.21 2.54
N ILE A 11 0.21 -5.18 2.59
CA ILE A 11 -1.13 -5.24 2.01
C ILE A 11 -1.09 -5.24 0.49
N ALA A 12 -0.33 -4.32 -0.12
CA ALA A 12 -0.33 -4.10 -1.57
C ALA A 12 0.32 -5.23 -2.36
N LEU A 13 1.33 -5.89 -1.78
CA LEU A 13 2.06 -6.96 -2.44
C LEU A 13 1.43 -8.33 -2.20
N ASN A 14 0.50 -8.46 -1.26
CA ASN A 14 -0.23 -9.71 -1.05
C ASN A 14 -0.92 -10.14 -2.36
N GLU A 15 -0.81 -11.43 -2.69
CA GLU A 15 -1.31 -12.06 -3.91
C GLU A 15 -0.68 -11.55 -5.23
N GLN A 16 0.30 -10.66 -5.19
CA GLN A 16 1.03 -10.23 -6.39
C GLN A 16 2.09 -11.25 -6.81
N GLU A 17 2.30 -11.37 -8.12
CA GLU A 17 3.35 -12.22 -8.69
C GLU A 17 4.75 -11.61 -8.49
N PRO A 18 5.73 -12.31 -7.90
CA PRO A 18 7.11 -11.82 -7.73
C PRO A 18 7.81 -11.49 -9.05
N ASP A 19 7.58 -12.33 -10.07
CA ASP A 19 8.33 -12.33 -11.31
C ASP A 19 7.74 -11.38 -12.38
N LYS A 20 6.52 -10.88 -12.15
CA LYS A 20 5.79 -10.05 -13.12
C LYS A 20 5.59 -8.63 -12.62
N MET A 21 6.01 -7.67 -13.44
CA MET A 21 5.87 -6.24 -13.14
C MET A 21 4.73 -5.62 -13.96
N ASN A 22 3.49 -5.75 -13.48
CA ASN A 22 2.31 -5.17 -14.09
C ASN A 22 2.12 -3.69 -13.70
N ILE A 23 1.17 -2.98 -14.34
CA ILE A 23 0.92 -1.56 -14.09
C ILE A 23 0.44 -1.33 -12.66
N ALA A 24 -0.46 -2.16 -12.13
CA ALA A 24 -0.97 -2.04 -10.78
C ALA A 24 0.16 -2.14 -9.74
N LYS A 25 1.02 -3.15 -9.85
CA LYS A 25 2.20 -3.34 -9.01
C LYS A 25 3.17 -2.16 -9.08
N LYS A 26 3.39 -1.57 -10.27
CA LYS A 26 4.20 -0.34 -10.38
C LYS A 26 3.57 0.83 -9.63
N VAL A 27 2.25 1.00 -9.73
CA VAL A 27 1.52 2.05 -8.99
C VAL A 27 1.64 1.82 -7.48
N SER A 28 1.41 0.59 -7.01
CA SER A 28 1.59 0.20 -5.61
C SER A 28 3.00 0.50 -5.11
N LEU A 29 4.03 0.06 -5.83
CA LEU A 29 5.43 0.32 -5.49
C LEU A 29 5.76 1.82 -5.50
N LYS A 30 5.18 2.60 -6.41
CA LYS A 30 5.35 4.05 -6.42
C LYS A 30 4.75 4.70 -5.17
N GLY A 31 3.55 4.27 -4.73
CA GLY A 31 2.93 4.75 -3.49
C GLY A 31 3.71 4.34 -2.24
N ILE A 32 4.17 3.09 -2.17
CA ILE A 32 5.03 2.60 -1.06
C ILE A 32 6.32 3.43 -0.99
N PHE A 33 6.95 3.71 -2.14
CA PHE A 33 8.15 4.53 -2.19
C PHE A 33 7.86 5.96 -1.72
N ALA A 34 6.77 6.57 -2.19
CA ALA A 34 6.38 7.91 -1.76
C ALA A 34 6.16 7.98 -0.24
N MET A 35 5.49 6.98 0.35
CA MET A 35 5.30 6.89 1.79
C MET A 35 6.62 6.77 2.54
N ARG A 36 7.54 5.93 2.05
CA ARG A 36 8.88 5.79 2.63
C ARG A 36 9.63 7.13 2.63
N GLU A 37 9.66 7.82 1.49
CA GLU A 37 10.39 9.10 1.41
C GLU A 37 9.73 10.20 2.24
N TYR A 38 8.40 10.16 2.41
CA TYR A 38 7.66 11.06 3.29
C TYR A 38 8.03 10.84 4.76
N GLU A 39 7.98 9.59 5.24
CA GLU A 39 8.37 9.24 6.62
C GLU A 39 9.85 9.53 6.91
N LEU A 40 10.72 9.44 5.89
CA LEU A 40 12.13 9.84 6.00
C LEU A 40 12.34 11.37 5.95
N GLY A 41 11.29 12.17 5.81
CA GLY A 41 11.35 13.63 5.69
C GLY A 41 11.99 14.14 4.40
N LYS A 42 12.13 13.28 3.39
CA LYS A 42 12.76 13.58 2.09
C LYS A 42 11.77 14.03 1.03
N LEU A 43 10.48 13.81 1.27
CA LEU A 43 9.38 14.17 0.37
C LEU A 43 8.35 15.00 1.13
N LYS A 44 7.89 16.09 0.52
CA LYS A 44 6.73 16.85 1.01
C LYS A 44 5.47 16.47 0.25
N PHE A 45 4.30 16.71 0.86
CA PHE A 45 2.99 16.39 0.28
C PHE A 45 2.82 16.86 -1.18
N GLY A 46 3.25 18.08 -1.51
CA GLY A 46 3.14 18.63 -2.88
C GLY A 46 4.06 18.02 -3.93
N GLU A 47 4.97 17.11 -3.55
CA GLU A 47 6.03 16.58 -4.42
C GLU A 47 5.76 15.14 -4.89
N VAL A 48 4.71 14.49 -4.38
CA VAL A 48 4.43 13.07 -4.61
C VAL A 48 4.28 12.71 -6.09
N GLY A 49 3.66 13.59 -6.88
CA GLY A 49 3.51 13.38 -8.33
C GLY A 49 4.85 13.22 -9.07
N ARG A 50 5.94 13.75 -8.50
CA ARG A 50 7.29 13.77 -9.09
C ARG A 50 8.18 12.62 -8.62
N VAL A 51 7.68 11.78 -7.72
CA VAL A 51 8.43 10.64 -7.19
C VAL A 51 8.81 9.69 -8.33
N ASN A 52 10.09 9.35 -8.39
CA ASN A 52 10.63 8.38 -9.33
C ASN A 52 11.34 7.25 -8.56
N VAL A 53 10.78 6.04 -8.66
CA VAL A 53 11.32 4.83 -8.02
C VAL A 53 12.66 4.40 -8.66
N GLY A 54 12.92 4.81 -9.91
CA GLY A 54 14.12 4.44 -10.66
C GLY A 54 14.12 2.98 -11.12
N ASN A 55 14.30 2.04 -10.19
CA ASN A 55 14.26 0.60 -10.46
C ASN A 55 13.24 -0.10 -9.56
N TYR A 56 12.06 -0.39 -10.13
CA TYR A 56 10.94 -1.01 -9.43
C TYR A 56 11.27 -2.40 -8.88
N LYS A 57 11.99 -3.25 -9.63
CA LYS A 57 12.26 -4.62 -9.18
C LYS A 57 13.24 -4.63 -8.01
N ARG A 58 14.30 -3.81 -8.09
CA ARG A 58 15.23 -3.63 -6.97
C ARG A 58 14.53 -3.11 -5.72
N PHE A 59 13.61 -2.14 -5.88
CA PHE A 59 12.86 -1.60 -4.77
C PHE A 59 11.88 -2.62 -4.18
N GLU A 60 11.19 -3.40 -5.02
CA GLU A 60 10.36 -4.52 -4.57
C GLU A 60 11.17 -5.52 -3.75
N ASP A 61 12.32 -5.96 -4.26
CA ASP A 61 13.18 -6.93 -3.57
C ASP A 61 13.68 -6.37 -2.22
N GLU A 62 14.02 -5.08 -2.14
CA GLU A 62 14.37 -4.39 -0.88
C GLU A 62 13.21 -4.42 0.12
N ILE A 63 12.00 -4.13 -0.34
CA ILE A 63 10.80 -4.10 0.50
C ILE A 63 10.45 -5.50 0.99
N VAL A 64 10.45 -6.50 0.12
CA VAL A 64 10.20 -7.90 0.49
C VAL A 64 11.25 -8.40 1.48
N GLN A 65 12.52 -8.05 1.27
CA GLN A 65 13.58 -8.36 2.24
C GLN A 65 13.33 -7.72 3.60
N LYS A 66 12.84 -6.46 3.65
CA LYS A 66 12.47 -5.77 4.90
C LYS A 66 11.27 -6.39 5.60
N LEU A 67 10.29 -6.88 4.83
CA LEU A 67 9.15 -7.64 5.38
C LEU A 67 9.60 -8.99 5.94
N GLY A 68 10.68 -9.57 5.42
CA GLY A 68 11.32 -10.75 5.96
C GLY A 68 10.35 -11.93 6.07
N GLY A 69 10.21 -12.49 7.26
CA GLY A 69 9.33 -13.64 7.50
C GLY A 69 7.83 -13.38 7.33
N LEU A 70 7.42 -12.11 7.25
CA LEU A 70 6.02 -11.70 7.10
C LEU A 70 5.51 -11.80 5.66
N MET A 71 6.40 -12.01 4.69
CA MET A 71 6.04 -12.18 3.29
C MET A 71 6.71 -13.43 2.73
N LYS A 72 5.90 -14.39 2.28
CA LYS A 72 6.40 -15.65 1.71
C LYS A 72 5.96 -15.77 0.26
N THR A 73 6.73 -16.50 -0.54
CA THR A 73 6.31 -16.87 -1.90
C THR A 73 5.74 -18.27 -1.88
N ARG A 74 4.53 -18.45 -2.43
CA ARG A 74 3.86 -19.75 -2.56
C ARG A 74 3.44 -19.97 -4.01
N SER A 75 3.53 -21.22 -4.46
CA SER A 75 2.86 -21.65 -5.71
C SER A 75 1.34 -21.56 -5.52
N SER A 76 0.64 -20.78 -6.33
CA SER A 76 -0.82 -20.67 -6.23
C SER A 76 -1.49 -21.82 -6.97
N LEU A 77 -2.44 -22.47 -6.28
CA LEU A 77 -3.19 -23.64 -6.77
C LEU A 77 -4.21 -23.29 -7.87
N MET A 78 -4.53 -22.00 -8.08
CA MET A 78 -5.48 -21.60 -9.15
C MET A 78 -4.95 -21.89 -10.57
N ALA A 79 -3.66 -22.20 -10.71
CA ALA A 79 -3.09 -22.73 -11.95
C ALA A 79 -3.51 -24.18 -12.26
N ILE A 80 -3.96 -24.94 -11.25
CA ILE A 80 -4.30 -26.36 -11.37
C ILE A 80 -5.66 -26.58 -12.05
N ASP A 81 -6.64 -25.70 -11.83
CA ASP A 81 -8.02 -25.94 -12.32
C ASP A 81 -8.24 -25.49 -13.78
N ILE A 82 -7.29 -24.75 -14.37
CA ILE A 82 -7.43 -24.18 -15.73
C ILE A 82 -6.61 -24.96 -16.78
N SER A 83 -5.74 -25.91 -16.38
CA SER A 83 -4.79 -26.51 -17.32
C SER A 83 -4.65 -28.02 -17.21
N ASN A 84 -5.52 -28.75 -17.90
CA ASN A 84 -5.24 -30.14 -18.28
C ASN A 84 -4.15 -30.27 -19.36
N ASP A 85 -3.51 -29.16 -19.80
CA ASP A 85 -2.52 -29.17 -20.90
C ASP A 85 -1.31 -28.21 -20.74
N LEU A 86 -1.06 -27.61 -19.57
CA LEU A 86 0.12 -26.75 -19.35
C LEU A 86 0.86 -27.12 -18.06
N ASN A 87 1.59 -28.23 -18.11
CA ASN A 87 2.43 -28.75 -17.02
C ASN A 87 3.66 -27.88 -16.62
N ASP A 88 3.78 -26.62 -17.08
CA ASP A 88 4.97 -25.79 -16.85
C ASP A 88 4.70 -24.37 -16.30
N LEU A 89 3.47 -24.04 -15.90
CA LEU A 89 3.16 -22.74 -15.29
C LEU A 89 3.43 -22.76 -13.77
N ASP A 90 4.68 -22.53 -13.39
CA ASP A 90 5.07 -22.24 -11.99
C ASP A 90 4.56 -20.84 -11.59
N TYR A 91 3.26 -20.74 -11.33
CA TYR A 91 2.60 -19.52 -10.91
C TYR A 91 2.82 -19.30 -9.42
N ARG A 92 3.63 -18.30 -9.09
CA ARG A 92 4.01 -17.97 -7.71
C ARG A 92 3.45 -16.61 -7.33
N VAL A 93 2.98 -16.51 -6.10
CA VAL A 93 2.45 -15.28 -5.52
C VAL A 93 3.06 -15.02 -4.16
N TYR A 94 3.16 -13.75 -3.80
CA TYR A 94 3.41 -13.32 -2.44
C TYR A 94 2.19 -13.61 -1.56
N ILE A 95 2.43 -14.13 -0.37
CA ILE A 95 1.44 -14.41 0.66
C ILE A 95 1.94 -13.77 1.94
N ALA A 96 1.19 -12.79 2.43
CA ALA A 96 1.44 -12.16 3.71
C ALA A 96 1.13 -13.13 4.86
N ASP A 97 1.81 -12.96 5.98
CA ASP A 97 1.41 -13.55 7.24
C ASP A 97 0.03 -13.03 7.66
N GLU A 98 -0.88 -13.94 8.03
CA GLU A 98 -2.30 -13.61 8.23
C GLU A 98 -2.52 -12.66 9.42
N GLU A 99 -1.81 -12.90 10.54
CA GLU A 99 -1.90 -12.06 11.72
C GLU A 99 -1.32 -10.68 11.44
N ALA A 100 -0.14 -10.60 10.82
CA ALA A 100 0.49 -9.33 10.47
C ALA A 100 -0.31 -8.55 9.42
N TYR A 101 -0.98 -9.24 8.49
CA TYR A 101 -1.84 -8.62 7.49
C TYR A 101 -3.08 -8.00 8.14
N ALA A 102 -3.74 -8.74 9.04
CA ALA A 102 -4.89 -8.24 9.78
C ALA A 102 -4.51 -7.06 10.71
N GLU A 103 -3.39 -7.16 11.42
CA GLU A 103 -2.85 -6.08 12.27
C GLU A 103 -2.56 -4.82 11.44
N ALA A 104 -1.90 -4.95 10.28
CA ALA A 104 -1.61 -3.82 9.41
C ALA A 104 -2.88 -3.12 8.89
N ILE A 105 -3.94 -3.89 8.60
CA ILE A 105 -5.24 -3.34 8.20
C ILE A 105 -5.86 -2.56 9.35
N GLU A 106 -5.93 -3.15 10.55
CA GLU A 106 -6.56 -2.51 11.71
C GLU A 106 -5.79 -1.28 12.19
N ASP A 107 -4.45 -1.32 12.18
CA ASP A 107 -3.61 -0.15 12.51
C ASP A 107 -3.88 1.03 11.57
N ILE A 108 -3.96 0.78 10.26
CA ILE A 108 -4.29 1.81 9.27
C ILE A 108 -5.72 2.30 9.45
N ARG A 109 -6.66 1.40 9.76
CA ARG A 109 -8.07 1.75 10.02
C ARG A 109 -8.19 2.66 11.22
N ALA A 110 -7.58 2.31 12.35
CA ALA A 110 -7.55 3.13 13.56
C ALA A 110 -6.94 4.50 13.29
N THR A 111 -5.79 4.53 12.60
CA THR A 111 -5.10 5.78 12.24
C THR A 111 -5.98 6.76 11.46
N LEU A 112 -6.78 6.28 10.50
CA LEU A 112 -7.58 7.15 9.63
C LEU A 112 -8.98 7.46 10.16
N LEU A 113 -9.51 6.67 11.09
CA LEU A 113 -10.83 6.88 11.69
C LEU A 113 -10.82 7.73 12.97
N GLU A 114 -9.66 7.93 13.60
CA GLU A 114 -9.54 8.71 14.84
C GLU A 114 -9.37 10.23 14.56
N ASP A 115 -8.15 10.76 14.65
CA ASP A 115 -7.87 12.19 14.45
C ASP A 115 -6.99 12.38 13.22
N ILE A 116 -7.53 13.09 12.22
CA ILE A 116 -6.87 13.28 10.94
C ILE A 116 -5.97 14.51 10.99
N GLY A 117 -4.66 14.26 10.99
CA GLY A 117 -3.61 15.26 10.76
C GLY A 117 -3.15 15.34 9.31
N GLU A 118 -2.06 16.09 9.07
CA GLU A 118 -1.45 16.20 7.73
C GLU A 118 -0.88 14.86 7.25
N ASP A 119 -0.26 14.09 8.15
CA ASP A 119 0.35 12.79 7.87
C ASP A 119 -0.73 11.74 7.53
N GLU A 120 -1.89 11.82 8.18
CA GLU A 120 -3.07 10.97 7.92
C GLU A 120 -3.71 11.31 6.56
N ILE A 121 -3.78 12.60 6.20
CA ILE A 121 -4.22 13.01 4.86
C ILE A 121 -3.28 12.47 3.79
N PHE A 122 -1.97 12.51 4.04
CA PHE A 122 -0.98 11.94 3.13
C PHE A 122 -1.18 10.42 2.98
N LEU A 123 -1.31 9.70 4.09
CA LEU A 123 -1.59 8.26 4.10
C LEU A 123 -2.87 7.93 3.31
N PHE A 124 -3.98 8.62 3.60
CA PHE A 124 -5.24 8.43 2.90
C PHE A 124 -5.11 8.66 1.39
N TRP A 125 -4.40 9.72 0.99
CA TRP A 125 -4.15 10.03 -0.41
C TRP A 125 -3.34 8.93 -1.10
N ILE A 126 -2.27 8.44 -0.46
CA ILE A 126 -1.47 7.33 -0.99
C ILE A 126 -2.32 6.08 -1.19
N LEU A 127 -3.07 5.66 -0.16
CA LEU A 127 -3.95 4.48 -0.23
C LEU A 127 -4.95 4.59 -1.38
N ARG A 128 -5.47 5.79 -1.64
CA ARG A 128 -6.42 6.05 -2.73
C ARG A 128 -5.76 5.91 -4.09
N GLU A 129 -4.58 6.50 -4.28
CA GLU A 129 -3.83 6.43 -5.54
C GLU A 129 -3.41 5.02 -5.91
N ILE A 130 -3.05 4.20 -4.91
CA ILE A 130 -2.68 2.79 -5.15
C ILE A 130 -3.85 1.82 -5.14
N GLY A 131 -5.07 2.31 -4.96
CA GLY A 131 -6.30 1.51 -5.03
C GLY A 131 -6.56 0.63 -3.79
N LEU A 132 -5.87 0.85 -2.67
CA LEU A 132 -6.07 0.06 -1.44
C LEU A 132 -7.23 0.53 -0.57
N ILE A 133 -7.80 1.71 -0.82
CA ILE A 133 -8.91 2.25 -0.02
C ILE A 133 -10.08 1.27 0.10
N ASN A 134 -10.47 0.62 -1.01
CA ASN A 134 -11.58 -0.34 -1.00
C ASN A 134 -11.21 -1.71 -0.40
N VAL A 135 -9.92 -1.98 -0.20
CA VAL A 135 -9.43 -3.19 0.46
C VAL A 135 -9.52 -3.02 1.97
N ILE A 136 -9.24 -1.82 2.47
CA ILE A 136 -9.10 -1.53 3.90
C ILE A 136 -10.40 -0.99 4.52
N PHE A 137 -11.20 -0.25 3.75
CA PHE A 137 -12.35 0.49 4.26
C PHE A 137 -13.65 0.14 3.52
N SER A 138 -14.74 0.14 4.28
CA SER A 138 -16.09 0.12 3.75
C SER A 138 -16.48 1.47 3.12
N LYS A 139 -17.49 1.46 2.25
CA LYS A 139 -17.99 2.69 1.59
C LYS A 139 -18.49 3.75 2.58
N SER A 140 -18.98 3.36 3.76
CA SER A 140 -19.41 4.30 4.80
C SER A 140 -18.21 4.95 5.49
N GLU A 141 -17.20 4.16 5.85
CA GLU A 141 -15.95 4.64 6.46
C GLU A 141 -15.21 5.59 5.51
N ILE A 142 -15.15 5.28 4.21
CA ILE A 142 -14.52 6.16 3.22
C ILE A 142 -15.18 7.55 3.21
N LYS A 143 -16.52 7.61 3.31
CA LYS A 143 -17.24 8.90 3.34
C LYS A 143 -16.99 9.68 4.63
N GLU A 144 -16.84 8.99 5.75
CA GLU A 144 -16.50 9.60 7.02
C GLU A 144 -15.10 10.21 6.98
N ILE A 145 -14.12 9.44 6.50
CA ILE A 145 -12.74 9.89 6.30
C ILE A 145 -12.70 11.08 5.34
N ASP A 146 -13.37 11.00 4.18
CA ASP A 146 -13.44 12.11 3.21
C ASP A 146 -13.98 13.40 3.85
N SER A 147 -14.99 13.29 4.72
CA SER A 147 -15.55 14.45 5.44
C SER A 147 -14.55 15.04 6.43
N SER A 148 -13.87 14.20 7.21
CA SER A 148 -12.84 14.62 8.16
C SER A 148 -11.64 15.26 7.45
N VAL A 149 -11.17 14.67 6.35
CA VAL A 149 -10.11 15.24 5.49
C VAL A 149 -10.51 16.61 4.96
N ALA A 150 -11.73 16.76 4.43
CA ALA A 150 -12.22 18.04 3.91
C ALA A 150 -12.20 19.14 4.98
N GLN A 151 -12.68 18.84 6.19
CA GLN A 151 -12.67 19.80 7.31
C GLN A 151 -11.25 20.25 7.68
N VAL A 152 -10.29 19.32 7.69
CA VAL A 152 -8.89 19.64 8.03
C VAL A 152 -8.25 20.48 6.92
N VAL A 153 -8.47 20.12 5.65
CA VAL A 153 -7.98 20.89 4.50
C VAL A 153 -8.54 22.31 4.50
N ASP A 154 -9.83 22.48 4.79
CA ASP A 154 -10.47 23.80 4.90
C ASP A 154 -9.85 24.64 6.03
N ARG A 155 -9.58 24.04 7.19
CA ARG A 155 -8.88 24.71 8.31
C ARG A 155 -7.46 25.12 7.94
N LEU A 156 -6.73 24.27 7.21
CA LEU A 156 -5.36 24.56 6.75
C LEU A 156 -5.35 25.65 5.65
N GLY A 157 -6.38 25.69 4.80
CA GLY A 157 -6.59 26.75 3.81
C GLY A 157 -6.96 28.09 4.46
N ALA A 158 -7.81 28.07 5.49
CA ALA A 158 -8.21 29.27 6.24
C ALA A 158 -7.07 29.89 7.06
N LYS A 159 -6.08 29.10 7.50
CA LYS A 159 -4.87 29.61 8.19
C LYS A 159 -3.87 30.33 7.26
N LYS A 160 -4.07 30.29 5.94
CA LYS A 160 -3.20 30.95 4.95
C LYS A 160 -3.75 32.30 4.44
N LEU A 161 -4.88 32.78 4.98
CA LEU A 161 -5.48 34.10 4.73
C LEU A 161 -5.40 34.98 5.98
#